data_AF-A0A813DIU0-F1
#
_entry.id   AF-A0A813DIU0-F1
#
_cell.length_a   1.000
_cell.length_b   1.000
_cell.length_c   1.000
_cell.angle_alpha   90.00
_cell.angle_beta   90.00
_cell.angle_gamma   90.00
#
_symmetry.space_group_name_H-M   'P 1'
#
loop_
_entity.id
_entity.type
_entity.pdbx_description
1 polymer ?
#
loop_
_entity_poly.entity_id
_entity_poly.type
_entity_poly.pdbx_seq_one_letter_code
_entity_poly.pdbx_strand_id
1 'polypeptide(L)'
;MAFVCCEADVTGTGAEEVFIETSAALNTTEEVAAVSTISEPLLIAEGIDQSLHGQVRRQVDNRVLGTLSNDGMKWDPSFKPEKTDFKQLDSTTMEMTIAGTVYTGSLGKGEGATTIVTWSDGETWLVQQ
;
A
#
# COMPACT_ATOMS: atom_id res chain seq x y z
N MET A 1 -42.63 -22.38 -49.36
CA MET A 1 -42.30 -22.07 -47.95
C MET A 1 -43.57 -22.23 -47.14
N ALA A 2 -43.75 -23.40 -46.51
CA ALA A 2 -44.85 -23.79 -45.61
C ALA A 2 -44.55 -25.19 -44.98
N PHE A 3 -45.05 -25.43 -43.75
CA PHE A 3 -45.19 -26.71 -42.97
C PHE A 3 -43.89 -27.42 -42.51
N VAL A 4 -43.57 -27.68 -41.22
CA VAL A 4 -44.20 -28.32 -40.02
C VAL A 4 -43.98 -29.85 -39.91
N CYS A 5 -43.34 -30.22 -38.78
CA CYS A 5 -43.27 -31.46 -37.96
C CYS A 5 -42.68 -32.81 -38.44
N CYS A 6 -41.76 -33.35 -37.61
CA CYS A 6 -41.87 -34.56 -36.75
C CYS A 6 -40.45 -35.08 -36.40
N GLU A 7 -40.01 -35.03 -35.14
CA GLU A 7 -40.11 -36.05 -34.08
C GLU A 7 -39.18 -37.27 -34.24
N ALA A 8 -38.27 -37.44 -33.28
CA ALA A 8 -37.74 -38.73 -32.85
C ALA A 8 -37.42 -38.65 -31.35
N ASP A 9 -38.36 -39.18 -30.55
CA ASP A 9 -38.19 -39.52 -29.14
C ASP A 9 -37.66 -40.96 -29.06
N VAL A 10 -36.57 -41.22 -28.32
CA VAL A 10 -36.22 -42.56 -27.86
C VAL A 10 -35.74 -42.46 -26.41
N THR A 11 -36.67 -42.76 -25.52
CA THR A 11 -36.48 -43.05 -24.10
C THR A 11 -35.82 -44.43 -23.94
N GLY A 12 -34.88 -44.59 -22.99
CA GLY A 12 -34.24 -45.89 -22.72
C GLY A 12 -33.39 -45.91 -21.44
N THR A 13 -33.96 -46.47 -20.39
CA THR A 13 -33.50 -46.72 -19.02
C THR A 13 -32.63 -47.99 -18.84
N GLY A 14 -31.74 -48.01 -17.83
CA GLY A 14 -31.19 -49.21 -17.14
C GLY A 14 -29.70 -49.55 -17.44
N ALA A 15 -28.77 -49.42 -16.47
CA ALA A 15 -28.16 -50.50 -15.64
C ALA A 15 -27.12 -51.35 -16.43
N GLU A 16 -25.84 -51.60 -16.10
CA GLU A 16 -25.05 -51.70 -14.85
C GLU A 16 -23.53 -51.45 -15.13
N GLU A 17 -22.87 -50.82 -14.17
CA GLU A 17 -21.54 -51.06 -13.55
C GLU A 17 -20.31 -51.54 -14.36
N VAL A 18 -19.22 -50.74 -14.32
CA VAL A 18 -17.86 -51.21 -13.97
C VAL A 18 -17.12 -50.12 -13.18
N PHE A 19 -16.74 -50.48 -11.95
CA PHE A 19 -15.88 -49.74 -11.03
C PHE A 19 -14.44 -49.65 -11.53
N ILE A 20 -13.80 -48.48 -11.40
CA ILE A 20 -12.35 -48.40 -11.10
C ILE A 20 -12.17 -47.42 -9.95
N GLU A 21 -11.86 -47.98 -8.79
CA GLU A 21 -11.38 -47.25 -7.62
C GLU A 21 -10.01 -46.64 -7.93
N THR A 22 -9.84 -45.34 -7.71
CA THR A 22 -8.51 -44.77 -7.42
C THR A 22 -8.67 -43.69 -6.38
N SER A 23 -8.31 -44.07 -5.16
CA SER A 23 -8.25 -43.27 -3.96
C SER A 23 -7.24 -42.13 -4.12
N ALA A 24 -7.70 -40.89 -3.99
CA ALA A 24 -6.84 -39.77 -3.62
C ALA A 24 -7.50 -39.05 -2.44
N ALA A 25 -7.06 -39.43 -1.25
CA ALA A 25 -7.37 -38.74 -0.01
C ALA A 25 -6.73 -37.36 0.01
N LEU A 26 -7.47 -36.36 0.48
CA LEU A 26 -7.03 -35.12 1.13
C LEU A 26 -8.33 -34.45 1.63
N ASN A 27 -8.76 -34.66 2.87
CA ASN A 27 -8.39 -33.79 4.01
C ASN A 27 -8.16 -32.35 3.50
N THR A 28 -8.96 -31.35 3.87
CA THR A 28 -9.08 -30.90 5.25
C THR A 28 -10.22 -29.89 5.34
N THR A 29 -11.03 -30.01 6.37
CA THR A 29 -11.94 -28.97 6.86
C THR A 29 -11.09 -27.78 7.30
N GLU A 30 -11.07 -26.68 6.53
CA GLU A 30 -10.52 -25.42 7.01
C GLU A 30 -11.68 -24.47 7.34
N GLU A 31 -11.86 -24.33 8.65
CA GLU A 31 -12.66 -23.30 9.28
C GLU A 31 -12.28 -21.93 8.70
N VAL A 32 -13.28 -21.21 8.21
CA VAL A 32 -13.13 -19.82 7.80
C VAL A 32 -13.00 -18.98 9.07
N ALA A 33 -11.79 -18.94 9.63
CA ALA A 33 -11.39 -17.93 10.59
C ALA A 33 -11.35 -16.60 9.83
N ALA A 34 -12.43 -15.84 9.93
CA ALA A 34 -12.47 -14.44 9.55
C ALA A 34 -11.52 -13.65 10.46
N VAL A 35 -10.22 -13.72 10.18
CA VAL A 35 -9.27 -12.78 10.75
C VAL A 35 -9.49 -11.47 10.02
N SER A 36 -10.15 -10.53 10.71
CA SER A 36 -10.10 -9.13 10.34
C SER A 36 -8.67 -8.66 10.58
N THR A 37 -7.78 -8.99 9.64
CA THR A 37 -6.49 -8.30 9.52
C THR A 37 -6.84 -6.88 9.17
N ILE A 38 -6.84 -6.04 10.20
CA ILE A 38 -6.75 -4.60 10.05
C ILE A 38 -5.42 -4.41 9.34
N SER A 39 -5.47 -4.25 8.02
CA SER A 39 -4.32 -3.81 7.25
C SER A 39 -4.01 -2.40 7.76
N GLU A 40 -3.13 -2.32 8.75
CA GLU A 40 -2.32 -1.12 8.93
C GLU A 40 -1.82 -0.78 7.52
N PRO A 41 -2.09 0.43 7.00
CA PRO A 41 -1.57 0.81 5.71
C PRO A 41 -0.05 0.79 5.86
N LEU A 42 0.57 -0.28 5.38
CA LEU A 42 2.00 -0.36 5.23
C LEU A 42 2.34 0.76 4.24
N LEU A 43 2.84 1.86 4.78
CA LEU A 43 3.32 3.01 4.03
C LEU A 43 4.59 2.55 3.34
N ILE A 44 4.45 2.07 2.10
CA ILE A 44 5.59 1.65 1.31
C ILE A 44 6.25 2.94 0.80
N ALA A 45 7.17 3.46 1.59
CA ALA A 45 8.08 4.50 1.13
C ALA A 45 9.08 3.86 0.17
N GLU A 46 8.83 4.02 -1.13
CA GLU A 46 9.76 3.54 -2.15
C GLU A 46 11.01 4.44 -2.16
N GLY A 47 12.10 3.95 -1.58
CA GLY A 47 13.46 4.42 -1.85
C GLY A 47 13.83 5.78 -1.25
N ILE A 48 13.49 6.03 0.02
CA ILE A 48 14.03 7.18 0.75
C ILE A 48 15.54 6.96 1.00
N ASP A 49 16.36 7.89 0.53
CA ASP A 49 17.81 7.91 0.73
C ASP A 49 18.13 8.05 2.22
N GLN A 50 19.21 7.38 2.67
CA GLN A 50 19.63 7.42 4.08
C GLN A 50 19.92 8.84 4.60
N SER A 51 20.21 9.80 3.70
CA SER A 51 20.38 11.23 4.01
C SER A 51 19.10 11.94 4.49
N LEU A 52 17.94 11.29 4.37
CA LEU A 52 16.64 11.79 4.82
C LEU A 52 16.13 11.11 6.09
N HIS A 53 16.93 10.29 6.74
CA HIS A 53 16.56 9.71 8.02
C HIS A 53 16.83 10.67 9.16
N GLY A 54 15.84 10.87 10.02
CA GLY A 54 16.03 11.73 11.17
C GLY A 54 14.75 12.34 11.72
N GLN A 55 14.93 13.17 12.75
CA GLN A 55 13.83 13.95 13.31
C GLN A 55 13.46 15.08 12.35
N VAL A 56 12.19 15.17 12.00
CA VAL A 56 11.65 16.21 11.14
C VAL A 56 11.07 17.32 12.00
N ARG A 57 11.49 18.56 11.75
CA ARG A 57 10.95 19.77 12.37
C ARG A 57 10.46 20.73 11.32
N ARG A 58 9.40 21.45 11.61
CA ARG A 58 8.93 22.54 10.75
C ARG A 58 9.80 23.77 10.99
N GLN A 59 10.33 24.40 9.95
CA GLN A 59 11.28 25.50 10.08
C GLN A 59 10.67 26.76 10.73
N VAL A 60 9.40 27.05 10.47
CA VAL A 60 8.76 28.31 10.89
C VAL A 60 8.55 28.42 12.41
N ASP A 61 8.25 27.31 13.08
CA ASP A 61 7.92 27.27 14.51
C ASP A 61 8.79 26.26 15.28
N ASN A 62 9.75 25.62 14.60
CA ASN A 62 10.64 24.58 15.12
C ASN A 62 9.90 23.40 15.77
N ARG A 63 8.63 23.19 15.43
CA ARG A 63 7.83 22.11 16.00
C ARG A 63 8.26 20.78 15.40
N VAL A 64 8.46 19.79 16.27
CA VAL A 64 8.74 18.40 15.85
C VAL A 64 7.49 17.83 15.19
N LEU A 65 7.61 17.47 13.93
CA LEU A 65 6.55 16.84 13.13
C LEU A 65 6.56 15.33 13.28
N GLY A 66 7.74 14.73 13.48
CA GLY A 66 7.90 13.29 13.61
C GLY A 66 9.31 12.84 13.26
N THR A 67 9.44 11.59 12.84
CA THR A 67 10.69 10.96 12.42
C THR A 67 10.52 10.34 11.04
N LEU A 68 11.39 10.71 10.11
CA LEU A 68 11.44 10.13 8.76
C LEU A 68 12.46 8.97 8.74
N SER A 69 12.09 7.88 8.06
CA SER A 69 12.88 6.64 7.94
C SER A 69 12.63 5.98 6.59
N ASN A 70 13.36 4.90 6.27
CA ASN A 70 13.15 4.10 5.06
C ASN A 70 11.70 3.63 4.89
N ASP A 71 11.01 3.34 5.99
CA ASP A 71 9.62 2.88 6.00
C ASP A 71 8.60 4.03 5.94
N GLY A 72 9.08 5.26 5.70
CA GLY A 72 8.26 6.46 5.63
C GLY A 72 8.31 7.31 6.90
N MET A 73 7.27 8.12 7.09
CA MET A 73 7.19 9.10 8.16
C MET A 73 6.37 8.58 9.34
N LYS A 74 7.02 8.54 10.50
CA LYS A 74 6.35 8.36 11.78
C LYS A 74 6.02 9.72 12.37
N TRP A 75 4.78 10.13 12.20
CA TRP A 75 4.30 11.41 12.72
C TRP A 75 4.25 11.45 14.26
N ASP A 76 4.51 12.62 14.81
CA ASP A 76 4.27 12.90 16.24
C ASP A 76 2.76 12.78 16.53
N PRO A 77 2.34 12.17 17.65
CA PRO A 77 0.92 11.90 17.93
C PRO A 77 0.02 13.15 18.00
N SER A 78 0.61 14.34 18.18
CA SER A 78 -0.13 15.61 18.14
C SER A 78 -0.58 15.99 16.73
N PHE A 79 0.05 15.43 15.70
CA PHE A 79 -0.39 15.47 14.32
C PHE A 79 -1.14 14.18 14.05
N LYS A 80 -2.41 14.28 13.69
CA LYS A 80 -3.20 13.15 13.19
C LYS A 80 -3.32 13.28 11.68
N PRO A 81 -2.23 13.11 10.92
CA PRO A 81 -2.36 13.13 9.48
C PRO A 81 -3.17 11.91 9.05
N GLU A 82 -3.87 12.09 7.95
CA GLU A 82 -4.39 10.97 7.20
C GLU A 82 -3.22 10.11 6.67
N LYS A 83 -3.55 9.02 5.96
CA LYS A 83 -2.54 8.20 5.29
C LYS A 83 -1.57 9.10 4.52
N THR A 84 -0.28 8.98 4.86
CA THR A 84 0.79 9.76 4.25
C THR A 84 1.79 8.85 3.56
N ASP A 85 1.86 8.92 2.24
CA ASP A 85 2.84 8.19 1.46
C ASP A 85 4.00 9.13 1.08
N PHE A 86 5.24 8.61 1.13
CA PHE A 86 6.44 9.36 0.74
C PHE A 86 7.14 8.63 -0.38
N LYS A 87 7.66 9.37 -1.34
CA LYS A 87 8.42 8.84 -2.47
C LYS A 87 9.57 9.77 -2.81
N GLN A 88 10.76 9.22 -2.97
CA GLN A 88 11.86 9.98 -3.53
C GLN A 88 11.83 9.86 -5.06
N LEU A 89 11.78 10.99 -5.76
CA LEU A 89 11.75 11.02 -7.23
C LEU A 89 13.16 11.01 -7.81
N ASP A 90 14.06 11.77 -7.20
CA ASP A 90 15.47 11.86 -7.58
C ASP A 90 16.33 12.29 -6.36
N SER A 91 17.62 12.55 -6.56
CA SER A 91 18.55 12.92 -5.48
C SER A 91 18.25 14.28 -4.83
N THR A 92 17.40 15.10 -5.45
CA THR A 92 17.06 16.46 -5.03
C THR A 92 15.56 16.71 -4.87
N THR A 93 14.71 15.74 -5.23
CA THR A 93 13.26 15.90 -5.24
C THR A 93 12.59 14.73 -4.51
N MET A 94 11.65 15.06 -3.64
CA MET A 94 10.76 14.13 -2.98
C MET A 94 9.30 14.50 -3.23
N GLU A 95 8.42 13.54 -3.05
CA GLU A 95 6.98 13.67 -3.14
C GLU A 95 6.36 13.13 -1.85
N MET A 96 5.39 13.85 -1.33
CA MET A 96 4.58 13.44 -0.21
C MET A 96 3.12 13.52 -0.60
N THR A 97 2.38 12.43 -0.40
CA THR A 97 0.95 12.40 -0.60
C THR A 97 0.27 12.33 0.76
N ILE A 98 -0.45 13.37 1.16
CA ILE A 98 -1.32 13.37 2.36
C ILE A 98 -2.76 13.43 1.88
N ALA A 99 -3.60 12.47 2.28
CA ALA A 99 -5.03 12.47 1.96
C ALA A 99 -5.34 12.57 0.44
N GLY A 100 -4.47 12.01 -0.41
CA GLY A 100 -4.58 12.10 -1.87
C GLY A 100 -4.14 13.44 -2.47
N THR A 101 -3.69 14.40 -1.65
CA THR A 101 -3.05 15.63 -2.13
C THR A 101 -1.55 15.42 -2.21
N VAL A 102 -0.98 15.70 -3.38
CA VAL A 102 0.44 15.53 -3.68
C VAL A 102 1.18 16.83 -3.45
N TYR A 103 2.25 16.76 -2.66
CA TYR A 103 3.18 17.85 -2.38
C TYR A 103 4.56 17.46 -2.89
N THR A 104 5.19 18.33 -3.66
CA THR A 104 6.56 18.11 -4.14
C THR A 104 7.52 18.91 -3.25
N GLY A 105 8.55 18.24 -2.74
CA GLY A 105 9.58 18.80 -1.88
C GLY A 105 10.93 18.84 -2.59
N SER A 106 11.61 19.98 -2.55
CA SER A 106 13.01 20.09 -2.98
C SER A 106 13.95 19.91 -1.79
N LEU A 107 14.92 19.01 -1.94
CA LEU A 107 15.95 18.69 -0.96
C LEU A 107 17.11 19.67 -1.10
N GLY A 108 17.44 20.34 0.00
CA GLY A 108 18.57 21.24 0.15
C GLY A 108 19.47 20.81 1.29
N LYS A 109 20.71 21.29 1.27
CA LYS A 109 21.66 21.05 2.36
C LYS A 109 21.55 22.15 3.41
N GLY A 110 21.26 21.77 4.65
CA GLY A 110 21.31 22.65 5.82
C GLY A 110 22.68 22.65 6.50
N GLU A 111 22.75 23.31 7.65
CA GLU A 111 23.95 23.29 8.49
C GLU A 111 24.12 21.95 9.22
N GLY A 112 25.35 21.46 9.28
CA GLY A 112 25.69 20.19 9.92
C GLY A 112 25.06 18.98 9.21
N ALA A 113 24.49 18.06 9.99
CA ALA A 113 23.75 16.89 9.52
C ALA A 113 22.25 17.20 9.35
N THR A 114 21.93 18.37 8.79
CA THR A 114 20.54 18.79 8.54
C THR A 114 20.25 18.81 7.05
N THR A 115 19.21 18.12 6.62
CA THR A 115 18.63 18.22 5.28
C THR A 115 17.42 19.15 5.34
N ILE A 116 17.31 20.07 4.39
CA ILE A 116 16.18 21.00 4.29
C ILE A 116 15.25 20.46 3.21
N VAL A 117 13.95 20.39 3.49
CA VAL A 117 12.93 20.03 2.50
C VAL A 117 12.02 21.23 2.31
N THR A 118 11.96 21.80 1.12
CA THR A 118 11.05 22.91 0.79
C THR A 118 9.89 22.38 -0.04
N TRP A 119 8.70 22.36 0.52
CA TRP A 119 7.48 21.85 -0.11
C TRP A 119 6.81 22.87 -1.03
N SER A 120 6.04 22.37 -1.98
CA SER A 120 5.33 23.16 -3.00
C SER A 120 4.24 24.08 -2.44
N ASP A 121 3.78 23.83 -1.21
CA ASP A 121 2.86 24.70 -0.47
C ASP A 121 3.59 25.85 0.28
N GLY A 122 4.91 25.92 0.16
CA GLY A 122 5.75 26.91 0.82
C GLY A 122 6.21 26.49 2.23
N GLU A 123 5.81 25.32 2.71
CA GLU A 123 6.30 24.80 3.99
C GLU A 123 7.75 24.33 3.87
N THR A 124 8.54 24.52 4.92
CA THR A 124 9.94 24.06 4.95
C THR A 124 10.18 23.21 6.18
N TRP A 125 10.75 22.02 5.97
CA TRP A 125 11.11 21.07 7.01
C TRP A 125 12.62 20.95 7.14
N LEU A 126 13.07 20.70 8.37
CA LEU A 126 14.43 20.43 8.74
C LEU A 126 14.50 18.99 9.22
N VAL A 127 15.23 18.15 8.49
CA VAL A 127 15.46 16.74 8.82
C VAL A 127 16.83 16.63 9.46
N GLN A 128 16.89 16.34 10.76
CA GLN A 128 18.13 16.25 11.53
C GLN A 128 18.48 14.78 11.76
N GLN A 129 19.65 14.38 11.27
CA GLN A 129 20.18 13.01 11.39
C GLN A 129 20.84 12.74 12.74
#